data_AF-A0A4Z0R0M8-F1
#
_entry.id   AF-A0A4Z0R0M8-F1
#
_cell.length_a   1.000
_cell.length_b   1.000
_cell.length_c   1.000
_cell.angle_alpha   90.00
_cell.angle_beta   90.00
_cell.angle_gamma   90.00
#
_symmetry.space_group_name_H-M   'P 1'
#
loop_
_entity.id
_entity.type
_entity.pdbx_description
1 polymer ?
#
loop_
_entity_poly.entity_id
_entity_poly.type
_entity_poly.pdbx_seq_one_letter_code
_entity_poly.pdbx_strand_id
1 'polypeptide(L)'
;MEWVKIQTLYSSEKHALKIANIVATTEARLANQPTGPQYEVETRVEPIEDQWQVFWRKVFIGNKTGCGGGCGSCSDSSSEPKKNMAKVLPFRKPSV
;
A
#
# COMPACT_ATOMS: atom_id res chain seq x y z
N MET A 1 -16.30 -8.62 3.99
CA MET A 1 -15.34 -7.91 4.86
C MET A 1 -16.15 -7.32 6.01
N GLU A 2 -15.73 -7.57 7.25
CA GLU A 2 -16.46 -7.19 8.45
C GLU A 2 -16.06 -5.80 8.94
N TRP A 3 -17.00 -5.12 9.60
CA TRP A 3 -16.76 -3.87 10.30
C TRP A 3 -16.03 -4.16 11.61
N VAL A 4 -14.90 -3.50 11.83
CA VAL A 4 -14.12 -3.59 13.06
C VAL A 4 -14.63 -2.52 14.04
N LYS A 5 -15.08 -2.98 15.21
CA LYS A 5 -15.51 -2.12 16.31
C LYS A 5 -14.30 -1.66 17.12
N ILE A 6 -14.14 -0.35 17.31
CA ILE A 6 -13.15 0.19 18.24
C ILE A 6 -13.65 -0.06 19.67
N GLN A 7 -12.80 -0.58 20.55
CA GLN A 7 -13.24 -0.95 21.90
C GLN A 7 -13.70 0.25 22.74
N THR A 8 -13.15 1.44 22.46
CA THR A 8 -13.45 2.67 23.18
C THR A 8 -14.76 3.29 22.72
N LEU A 9 -15.59 3.68 23.70
CA LEU A 9 -16.78 4.50 23.51
C LEU A 9 -16.46 5.97 23.83
N TYR A 10 -17.11 6.90 23.12
CA TYR A 10 -16.84 8.33 23.23
C TYR A 10 -18.08 9.08 23.74
N SER A 11 -17.89 10.00 24.67
CA SER A 11 -18.98 10.81 25.24
C SER A 11 -19.46 11.95 24.33
N SER A 12 -18.75 12.25 23.24
CA SER A 12 -19.08 13.34 22.33
C SER A 12 -18.95 12.90 20.88
N GLU A 13 -19.96 13.22 20.08
CA GLU A 13 -19.97 12.98 18.63
C GLU A 13 -18.73 13.59 17.96
N LYS A 14 -18.41 14.84 18.32
CA LYS A 14 -17.25 15.56 17.76
C LYS A 14 -15.95 14.83 18.07
N HIS A 15 -15.84 14.20 19.24
CA HIS A 15 -14.67 13.40 19.60
C HIS A 15 -14.66 12.09 18.80
N ALA A 16 -15.79 11.39 18.70
CA ALA A 16 -15.91 10.17 17.91
C ALA A 16 -15.58 10.39 16.42
N LEU A 17 -16.09 11.47 15.82
CA LEU A 17 -15.76 11.88 14.45
C LEU A 17 -14.28 12.19 14.27
N LYS A 18 -13.66 12.87 15.24
CA LYS A 18 -12.21 13.13 15.22
C LYS A 18 -11.42 11.81 15.22
N ILE A 19 -11.82 10.85 16.04
CA ILE A 19 -11.19 9.53 16.08
C ILE A 19 -11.42 8.76 14.78
N ALA A 20 -12.64 8.78 14.23
CA ALA A 20 -12.94 8.16 12.95
C ALA A 20 -12.03 8.71 11.83
N ASN A 21 -11.77 10.01 11.80
CA ASN A 21 -10.83 10.61 10.83
C ASN A 21 -9.38 10.16 11.06
N ILE A 22 -8.93 10.07 12.31
CA ILE A 22 -7.61 9.55 12.64
C ILE A 22 -7.50 8.11 12.13
N VAL A 23 -8.47 7.26 12.45
CA VAL A 23 -8.51 5.85 12.04
C VAL A 23 -8.51 5.72 10.52
N ALA A 24 -9.34 6.50 9.81
CA ALA A 24 -9.39 6.49 8.36
C ALA A 24 -8.00 6.76 7.75
N THR A 25 -7.30 7.79 8.25
CA THR A 25 -5.98 8.17 7.72
C THR A 25 -4.87 7.20 8.12
N THR A 26 -4.85 6.72 9.37
CA THR A 26 -3.81 5.82 9.86
C THR A 26 -3.94 4.43 9.28
N GLU A 27 -5.15 3.87 9.25
CA GLU A 27 -5.39 2.54 8.69
C GLU A 27 -5.21 2.52 7.18
N ALA A 28 -5.60 3.57 6.46
CA ALA A 28 -5.33 3.67 5.02
C ALA A 28 -3.82 3.66 4.76
N ARG A 29 -3.04 4.40 5.56
CA ARG A 29 -1.58 4.44 5.42
C ARG A 29 -0.91 3.10 5.76
N LEU A 30 -1.44 2.36 6.73
CA LEU A 30 -0.91 1.04 7.11
C LEU A 30 -1.34 -0.07 6.14
N ALA A 31 -2.53 0.04 5.54
CA ALA A 31 -3.04 -0.94 4.60
C ALA A 31 -2.41 -0.79 3.20
N ASN A 32 -2.03 0.43 2.82
CA ASN A 32 -1.52 0.72 1.49
C ASN A 32 -0.01 0.52 1.38
N GLN A 33 0.39 -0.26 0.38
CA GLN A 33 1.79 -0.46 0.04
C GLN A 33 2.24 0.53 -1.05
N PRO A 34 3.52 0.94 -1.10
CA PRO A 34 4.05 1.76 -2.19
C PRO A 34 3.80 1.15 -3.58
N THR A 35 3.84 -0.17 -3.64
CA THR A 35 3.53 -1.02 -4.79
C THR A 35 2.71 -2.21 -4.32
N GLY A 36 1.68 -2.60 -5.06
CA GLY A 36 0.78 -3.70 -4.70
C GLY A 36 -0.59 -3.22 -4.20
N PRO A 37 -1.30 -4.04 -3.41
CA PRO A 37 -2.67 -3.80 -2.99
C PRO A 37 -2.90 -2.44 -2.34
N GLN A 38 -3.98 -1.79 -2.76
CA GLN A 38 -4.50 -0.56 -2.23
C GLN A 38 -5.88 -0.81 -1.65
N TYR A 39 -6.11 -0.16 -0.52
CA TYR A 39 -7.33 -0.20 0.25
C TYR A 39 -7.72 1.23 0.63
N GLU A 40 -9.01 1.50 0.54
CA GLU A 40 -9.65 2.61 1.20
C GLU A 40 -10.14 2.17 2.58
N VAL A 41 -10.25 3.12 3.50
CA VAL A 41 -10.79 2.87 4.84
C VAL A 41 -12.06 3.68 5.00
N GLU A 42 -13.17 2.96 5.15
CA GLU A 42 -14.44 3.56 5.51
C GLU A 42 -14.58 3.55 7.02
N THR A 43 -15.13 4.63 7.56
CA THR A 43 -15.45 4.75 8.98
C THR A 43 -16.91 5.09 9.17
N ARG A 44 -17.49 4.58 10.25
CA ARG A 44 -18.88 4.81 10.63
C ARG A 44 -18.91 5.16 12.10
N VAL A 45 -19.69 6.17 12.43
CA VAL A 45 -19.96 6.57 13.81
C VAL A 45 -21.44 6.32 14.09
N GLU A 46 -21.73 5.57 15.14
CA GLU A 46 -23.10 5.23 15.54
C GLU A 46 -23.33 5.67 16.98
N PRO A 47 -24.48 6.29 17.30
CA PRO A 47 -24.88 6.51 18.68
C PRO A 47 -25.27 5.18 19.31
N ILE A 48 -24.80 4.94 20.54
CA ILE A 48 -25.17 3.80 21.38
C ILE A 48 -25.49 4.36 22.76
N GLU A 49 -26.77 4.30 23.15
CA GLU A 49 -27.28 4.89 24.39
C GLU A 49 -26.87 6.37 24.49
N ASP A 50 -26.04 6.73 25.47
CA ASP A 50 -25.55 8.09 25.70
C ASP A 50 -24.11 8.32 25.18
N GLN A 51 -23.59 7.40 24.37
CA GLN A 51 -22.23 7.41 23.87
C GLN A 51 -22.17 7.19 22.36
N TRP A 52 -20.96 7.33 21.80
CA TRP A 52 -20.69 7.22 20.40
C TRP A 52 -19.68 6.10 20.14
N GLN A 53 -20.04 5.19 19.25
CA GLN A 53 -19.24 4.05 18.85
C GLN A 53 -18.65 4.28 17.46
N VAL A 54 -17.35 4.02 17.32
CA VAL A 54 -16.66 4.10 16.04
C VAL A 54 -16.43 2.69 15.49
N PHE A 55 -16.74 2.53 14.21
CA PHE A 55 -16.46 1.34 13.41
C PHE A 55 -15.63 1.73 12.19
N TRP A 56 -14.85 0.79 11.68
CA TRP A 56 -14.12 0.99 10.43
C TRP A 56 -13.97 -0.31 9.66
N ARG A 57 -13.74 -0.23 8.35
CA ARG A 57 -13.42 -1.39 7.52
C ARG A 57 -12.47 -1.02 6.39
N LYS A 58 -11.69 -2.00 5.93
CA LYS A 58 -10.87 -1.88 4.72
C LYS A 58 -11.71 -2.27 3.52
N VAL A 59 -11.58 -1.52 2.44
CA VAL A 59 -12.23 -1.78 1.15
C VAL A 59 -11.13 -1.84 0.10
N PHE A 60 -10.96 -2.98 -0.56
CA PHE A 60 -9.96 -3.12 -1.61
C PHE A 60 -10.37 -2.27 -2.82
N ILE A 61 -9.48 -1.37 -3.24
CA ILE A 61 -9.72 -0.45 -4.37
C ILE A 61 -8.89 -0.80 -5.61
N GLY A 62 -7.94 -1.73 -5.50
CA GLY A 62 -7.13 -2.17 -6.63
C GLY A 62 -5.66 -2.35 -6.25
N ASN A 63 -4.80 -2.58 -7.25
CA ASN A 63 -3.35 -2.69 -7.06
C ASN A 63 -2.66 -1.49 -7.70
N LYS A 64 -1.76 -0.85 -6.95
CA LYS A 64 -0.84 0.15 -7.48
C LYS A 64 0.32 -0.58 -8.15
N THR A 65 0.33 -0.59 -9.48
CA THR A 65 1.44 -1.15 -10.25
C THR A 65 2.64 -0.20 -10.17
N GLY A 66 3.80 -0.72 -9.78
CA GLY A 66 5.02 0.07 -9.57
C GLY A 66 5.66 0.64 -10.84
N CYS A 67 5.09 0.38 -12.02
CA CYS A 67 5.65 0.76 -13.32
C CYS A 67 4.64 1.60 -14.14
N GLY A 68 3.91 2.51 -13.49
CA GLY A 68 2.93 3.40 -14.14
C GLY A 68 3.56 4.54 -14.95
N GLY A 69 4.84 4.80 -14.77
CA GLY A 69 5.69 5.59 -15.66
C GLY A 69 6.93 4.75 -15.94
N GLY A 70 7.24 4.52 -17.22
CA GLY A 70 8.31 3.62 -17.64
C GLY A 70 9.58 3.76 -16.80
N CYS A 71 10.21 2.63 -16.50
CA CYS A 71 11.48 2.63 -15.81
C CYS A 71 12.43 3.61 -16.52
N GLY A 72 12.95 4.63 -15.82
CA GLY A 72 13.93 5.55 -16.41
C GLY A 72 15.24 4.85 -16.79
N SER A 73 15.44 3.61 -16.34
CA SER A 73 16.50 2.71 -16.80
C SER A 73 16.19 2.02 -18.13
N CYS A 74 14.96 2.19 -18.65
CA CYS A 74 14.48 1.67 -19.91
C CYS A 74 14.43 2.80 -20.97
N SER A 75 15.06 3.94 -20.69
CA SER A 75 15.33 4.96 -21.70
C SER A 75 16.20 4.33 -22.79
N ASP A 76 15.60 4.06 -23.93
CA ASP A 76 16.27 3.88 -25.23
C ASP A 76 17.65 3.20 -25.18
N SER A 77 17.74 1.98 -24.65
CA SER A 77 18.73 1.06 -25.20
C SER A 77 18.15 0.41 -26.46
N SER A 78 17.86 1.24 -27.47
CA SER A 78 17.81 0.80 -28.87
C SER A 78 19.18 0.31 -29.36
N SER A 79 20.21 0.33 -28.51
CA SER A 79 21.29 -0.63 -28.63
C SER A 79 20.77 -2.01 -28.23
N GLU A 80 20.19 -2.72 -29.20
CA GLU A 80 20.42 -4.16 -29.26
C GLU A 80 21.88 -4.42 -28.87
N PRO A 81 22.19 -5.34 -27.94
CA PRO A 81 23.56 -5.61 -27.57
C PRO A 81 24.30 -5.93 -28.86
N LYS A 82 25.25 -5.05 -29.25
CA LYS A 82 26.07 -5.28 -30.43
C LYS A 82 26.63 -6.68 -30.26
N LYS A 83 26.21 -7.64 -31.11
CA LYS A 83 26.53 -9.08 -31.02
C LYS A 83 28.04 -9.37 -30.91
N ASN A 84 28.88 -8.35 -31.10
CA ASN A 84 30.32 -8.41 -31.20
C ASN A 84 31.10 -7.91 -29.95
N MET A 85 30.44 -7.54 -28.83
CA MET A 85 31.17 -7.06 -27.63
C MET A 85 31.18 -8.03 -26.43
N ALA A 86 30.81 -9.30 -26.61
CA ALA A 86 31.03 -10.30 -25.58
C ALA A 86 32.50 -10.76 -25.59
N LYS A 87 33.30 -10.26 -24.65
CA LYS A 87 34.67 -10.76 -24.44
C LYS A 87 34.59 -12.04 -23.59
N VAL A 88 34.76 -13.20 -24.22
CA VAL A 88 34.87 -14.48 -23.51
C VAL A 88 36.14 -14.46 -22.69
N LEU A 89 36.03 -14.56 -21.36
CA LEU A 89 37.17 -14.74 -20.46
C LEU A 89 37.43 -16.24 -20.33
N PRO A 90 38.52 -16.79 -20.89
CA PRO A 90 38.83 -18.20 -20.74
C PRO A 90 39.23 -18.47 -19.29
N PHE A 91 38.44 -19.31 -18.61
CA PHE A 91 38.86 -19.90 -17.34
C PHE A 91 40.04 -20.83 -17.61
N ARG A 92 41.21 -20.53 -17.05
CA ARG A 92 42.35 -21.46 -17.07
C ARG A 92 41.96 -22.68 -16.24
N LYS A 93 41.98 -23.86 -16.86
CA LYS A 93 41.83 -25.13 -16.13
C LYS A 93 42.97 -25.22 -15.10
N PRO A 94 42.69 -25.60 -13.84
CA PRO A 94 43.76 -25.89 -12.89
C PRO A 94 44.61 -27.03 -13.47
N SER A 95 45.92 -26.79 -13.56
CA SER A 95 46.91 -27.81 -13.86
C SER A 95 46.96 -28.78 -12.68
N VAL A 96 46.57 -30.03 -12.92
CA VAL A 96 46.75 -31.16 -11.99
C VAL A 96 48.24 -31.48 -11.89
#